data_AF-A0A9E5KV75-F1
#
_entry.id   AF-A0A9E5KV75-F1
#
_cell.length_a   1.000
_cell.length_b   1.000
_cell.length_c   1.000
_cell.angle_alpha   90.00
_cell.angle_beta   90.00
_cell.angle_gamma   90.00
#
_symmetry.space_group_name_H-M   'P 1'
#
loop_
_entity.id
_entity.type
_entity.pdbx_description
1 polymer ?
#
loop_
_entity_poly.entity_id
_entity_poly.type
_entity_poly.pdbx_seq_one_letter_code
_entity_poly.pdbx_strand_id
1 'polypeptide(L)'
;QAKNWYDMGVYCIFSAAGGTGNGTIAQAKEYRNQGRNVWAIGVDSDQYEDGIFSGTKSAVLTSMLKRVENSSLMVLKAVEDGSFSGGVVQMGMADDGVGYSTANPELSKAVIEQVDSAKADIINGKITIYKTYREALAAGAAPRGLAALDD
;
A
#
# COMPACT_ATOMS: atom_id res chain seq x y z
N GLN A 1 14.09 8.38 -9.62
CA GLN A 1 13.46 7.32 -10.44
C GLN A 1 12.02 7.68 -10.82
N ALA A 2 11.16 8.06 -9.86
CA ALA A 2 9.77 8.44 -10.13
C ALA A 2 9.58 9.42 -11.31
N LYS A 3 10.42 10.46 -11.40
CA LYS A 3 10.38 11.43 -12.52
C LYS A 3 10.43 10.74 -13.88
N ASN A 4 11.40 9.85 -14.08
CA ASN A 4 11.60 9.14 -15.34
C ASN A 4 10.39 8.26 -15.66
N TRP A 5 9.85 7.53 -14.69
CA TRP A 5 8.64 6.71 -14.90
C TRP A 5 7.43 7.54 -15.29
N TYR A 6 7.18 8.65 -14.58
CA TYR A 6 6.11 9.57 -14.93
C TYR A 6 6.30 10.16 -16.34
N ASP A 7 7.53 10.51 -16.72
CA ASP A 7 7.84 11.04 -18.06
C ASP A 7 7.72 9.98 -19.16
N MET A 8 7.87 8.70 -18.83
CA MET A 8 7.60 7.57 -19.71
C MET A 8 6.10 7.20 -19.79
N GLY A 9 5.23 7.93 -19.09
CA GLY A 9 3.78 7.76 -19.16
C GLY A 9 3.17 6.89 -18.05
N VAL A 10 3.96 6.42 -17.08
CA VAL A 10 3.39 5.87 -15.84
C VAL A 10 2.59 6.99 -15.18
N TYR A 11 1.37 6.72 -14.72
CA TYR A 11 0.53 7.74 -14.09
C TYR A 11 0.26 7.46 -12.61
N CYS A 12 0.66 6.30 -12.11
CA CYS A 12 0.51 5.92 -10.71
C CYS A 12 1.72 5.09 -10.27
N ILE A 13 2.35 5.45 -9.15
CA ILE A 13 3.49 4.72 -8.59
C ILE A 13 3.17 4.33 -7.15
N PHE A 14 3.14 3.02 -6.89
CA PHE A 14 3.16 2.47 -5.55
C PHE A 14 4.61 2.32 -5.06
N SER A 15 4.94 2.98 -3.94
CA SER A 15 6.32 3.11 -3.48
C SER A 15 6.53 2.49 -2.10
N ALA A 16 6.68 1.18 -2.05
CA ALA A 16 7.04 0.42 -0.84
C ALA A 16 8.52 0.60 -0.44
N ALA A 17 8.93 1.84 -0.16
CA ALA A 17 10.33 2.22 -0.01
C ALA A 17 10.62 3.08 1.24
N GLY A 18 9.74 3.05 2.25
CA GLY A 18 9.86 3.87 3.46
C GLY A 18 10.20 5.33 3.15
N GLY A 19 11.22 5.88 3.84
CA GLY A 19 11.66 7.27 3.64
C GLY A 19 12.07 7.62 2.21
N THR A 20 12.53 6.66 1.39
CA THR A 20 12.84 6.92 -0.03
C THR A 20 11.57 7.18 -0.84
N GLY A 21 10.43 6.62 -0.42
CA GLY A 21 9.12 6.85 -1.03
C GLY A 21 8.64 8.30 -0.96
N ASN A 22 9.17 9.09 -0.02
CA ASN A 22 8.91 10.53 0.06
C ASN A 22 9.32 11.27 -1.23
N GLY A 23 10.36 10.78 -1.93
CA GLY A 23 10.76 11.31 -3.24
C GLY A 23 9.72 11.05 -4.34
N THR A 24 9.01 9.92 -4.29
CA THR A 24 7.90 9.61 -5.21
C THR A 24 6.73 10.55 -4.97
N ILE A 25 6.36 10.77 -3.70
CA ILE A 25 5.31 11.72 -3.31
C ILE A 25 5.68 13.14 -3.75
N ALA A 26 6.89 13.60 -3.44
CA ALA A 26 7.38 14.92 -3.85
C ALA A 26 7.30 15.13 -5.37
N GLN A 27 7.70 14.12 -6.16
CA GLN A 27 7.62 14.20 -7.61
C GLN A 27 6.17 14.21 -8.13
N ALA A 28 5.28 13.43 -7.52
CA ALA A 28 3.86 13.44 -7.87
C ALA A 28 3.23 14.81 -7.61
N LYS A 29 3.55 15.43 -6.45
CA LYS A 29 3.11 16.80 -6.11
C LYS A 29 3.55 17.82 -7.14
N GLU A 30 4.83 17.80 -7.51
CA GLU A 30 5.39 18.71 -8.52
C GLU A 30 4.62 18.60 -9.84
N TYR A 31 4.38 17.38 -10.31
CA TYR A 31 3.66 17.17 -11.57
C TYR A 31 2.16 17.48 -11.47
N ARG A 32 1.52 17.24 -10.32
CA ARG A 32 0.13 17.66 -10.06
C ARG A 32 0.00 19.19 -10.05
N ASN A 33 0.97 19.91 -9.48
CA ASN A 33 1.05 21.37 -9.54
C ASN A 33 1.21 21.90 -10.98
N GLN A 34 1.87 21.14 -11.84
CA GLN A 34 2.00 21.45 -13.27
C GLN A 34 0.77 21.01 -14.11
N GLY A 35 -0.30 20.53 -13.47
CA GLY A 35 -1.54 20.12 -14.14
C GLY A 35 -1.50 18.70 -14.73
N ARG A 36 -0.46 17.91 -14.47
CA ARG A 36 -0.41 16.50 -14.89
C ARG A 36 -1.26 15.64 -13.95
N ASN A 37 -1.96 14.65 -14.51
CA ASN A 37 -2.75 13.70 -13.73
C ASN A 37 -1.90 12.48 -13.34
N VAL A 38 -1.08 12.62 -12.30
CA VAL A 38 -0.21 11.55 -11.78
C VAL A 38 -0.38 11.34 -10.28
N TRP A 39 -0.10 10.13 -9.81
CA TRP A 39 -0.43 9.69 -8.47
C TRP A 39 0.72 8.93 -7.79
N ALA A 40 0.90 9.18 -6.50
CA ALA A 40 1.64 8.29 -5.62
C ALA A 40 0.66 7.42 -4.82
N ILE A 41 1.07 6.19 -4.50
CA ILE A 41 0.45 5.36 -3.45
C ILE A 41 1.48 5.20 -2.34
N GLY A 42 1.10 5.65 -1.13
CA GLY A 42 1.93 5.61 0.07
C GLY A 42 1.98 4.23 0.74
N VAL A 43 2.78 4.11 1.80
CA VAL A 43 2.92 2.90 2.62
C VAL A 43 3.00 3.21 4.11
N ASP A 44 2.79 2.16 4.91
CA ASP A 44 2.93 2.11 6.36
C ASP A 44 1.86 2.93 7.09
N SER A 45 1.83 4.24 6.88
CA SER A 45 0.85 5.16 7.45
C SER A 45 -0.07 5.77 6.39
N ASP A 46 -1.10 6.49 6.84
CA ASP A 46 -1.83 7.38 5.95
C ASP A 46 -0.92 8.56 5.57
N GLN A 47 -0.62 8.70 4.28
CA GLN A 47 0.29 9.73 3.75
C GLN A 47 -0.47 10.78 2.93
N TYR A 48 -1.80 10.86 3.09
CA TYR A 48 -2.61 11.85 2.39
C TYR A 48 -2.09 13.28 2.54
N GLU A 49 -1.78 13.68 3.78
CA GLU A 49 -1.28 15.01 4.12
C GLU A 49 0.10 15.30 3.50
N ASP A 50 0.98 14.29 3.44
CA ASP A 50 2.29 14.41 2.80
C ASP A 50 2.16 14.80 1.32
N GLY A 51 1.08 14.32 0.68
CA GLY A 51 0.76 14.54 -0.73
C GLY A 51 0.10 15.88 -1.05
N ILE A 52 -0.25 16.72 -0.07
CA ILE A 52 -0.98 17.97 -0.33
C ILE A 52 -0.16 18.91 -1.21
N PHE A 53 -0.69 19.22 -2.41
CA PHE A 53 -0.02 20.08 -3.40
C PHE A 53 -0.75 21.41 -3.63
N SER A 54 -2.06 21.48 -3.41
CA SER A 54 -2.85 22.70 -3.59
C SER A 54 -4.12 22.70 -2.73
N GLY A 55 -4.18 23.58 -1.74
CA GLY A 55 -5.31 23.64 -0.79
C GLY A 55 -5.51 22.29 -0.11
N THR A 56 -6.66 21.66 -0.35
CA THR A 56 -7.00 20.33 0.18
C THR A 56 -6.75 19.19 -0.80
N LYS A 57 -6.13 19.43 -1.97
CA LYS A 57 -5.86 18.39 -2.97
C LYS A 57 -4.54 17.69 -2.69
N SER A 58 -4.56 16.35 -2.72
CA SER A 58 -3.40 15.50 -2.52
C SER A 58 -2.98 14.74 -3.79
N ALA A 59 -1.68 14.58 -3.98
CA ALA A 59 -1.08 13.73 -5.01
C ALA A 59 -0.96 12.26 -4.56
N VAL A 60 -1.26 11.97 -3.29
CA VAL A 60 -1.34 10.60 -2.75
C VAL A 60 -2.76 10.10 -2.95
N LEU A 61 -2.94 9.12 -3.84
CA LEU A 61 -4.26 8.55 -4.17
C LEU A 61 -4.83 7.72 -3.00
N THR A 62 -3.97 6.92 -2.37
CA THR A 62 -4.23 6.11 -1.18
C THR A 62 -2.88 5.71 -0.56
N SER A 63 -2.90 5.07 0.60
CA SER A 63 -1.73 4.43 1.21
C SER A 63 -2.07 2.99 1.56
N MET A 64 -1.12 2.07 1.34
CA MET A 64 -1.18 0.73 1.93
C MET A 64 -0.79 0.83 3.41
N LEU A 65 -1.77 0.68 4.29
CA LEU A 65 -1.60 0.84 5.74
C LEU A 65 -1.02 -0.43 6.34
N LYS A 66 -0.03 -0.29 7.21
CA LYS A 66 0.57 -1.39 7.98
C LYS A 66 0.65 -0.99 9.45
N ARG A 67 -0.16 -1.65 10.28
CA ARG A 67 -0.33 -1.32 11.71
C ARG A 67 0.83 -1.84 12.58
N VAL A 68 2.05 -1.42 12.28
CA VAL A 68 3.24 -1.84 13.05
C VAL A 68 3.13 -1.41 14.52
N GLU A 69 2.47 -0.29 14.79
CA GLU A 69 2.13 0.19 16.13
C GLU A 69 1.32 -0.84 16.93
N ASN A 70 0.33 -1.49 16.29
CA ASN A 70 -0.51 -2.51 16.95
C ASN A 70 0.33 -3.74 17.31
N SER A 71 1.21 -4.17 16.40
CA SER A 71 2.10 -5.31 16.67
C SER A 71 3.07 -5.03 17.83
N SER A 72 3.59 -3.82 17.91
CA SER A 72 4.51 -3.40 18.98
C SER A 72 3.77 -3.33 20.33
N LEU A 73 2.58 -2.72 20.35
CA LEU A 73 1.76 -2.60 21.55
C LEU A 73 1.30 -3.96 22.07
N MET A 74 0.92 -4.89 21.18
CA MET A 74 0.56 -6.26 21.55
C MET A 74 1.70 -6.95 22.31
N VAL A 75 2.93 -6.86 21.80
CA VAL A 75 4.09 -7.49 22.44
C VAL A 75 4.43 -6.83 23.77
N LEU A 76 4.42 -5.50 23.83
CA LEU A 76 4.72 -4.76 25.07
C LEU A 76 3.73 -5.12 26.19
N LYS A 77 2.43 -5.23 25.87
CA LYS A 77 1.41 -5.68 26.83
C LYS A 77 1.65 -7.11 27.32
N ALA A 78 2.01 -8.02 26.43
CA ALA A 78 2.33 -9.40 26.80
C ALA A 78 3.58 -9.51 27.69
N VAL A 79 4.53 -8.58 27.55
CA VAL A 79 5.69 -8.52 28.45
C VAL A 79 5.27 -7.96 29.81
N GLU A 80 4.47 -6.89 29.83
CA GLU A 80 3.97 -6.24 31.05
C GLU A 80 3.13 -7.20 31.92
N ASP A 81 2.26 -8.00 31.30
CA ASP A 81 1.38 -8.94 32.00
C ASP A 81 2.06 -10.31 32.30
N GLY A 82 3.31 -10.50 31.88
CA GLY A 82 4.07 -11.74 32.07
C GLY A 82 3.60 -12.92 31.19
N SER A 83 2.76 -12.68 30.19
CA SER A 83 2.23 -13.70 29.27
C SER A 83 3.04 -13.88 27.98
N PHE A 84 4.13 -13.13 27.81
CA PHE A 84 4.94 -13.14 26.60
C PHE A 84 5.37 -14.56 26.22
N SER A 85 5.09 -14.92 24.98
CA SER A 85 5.52 -16.16 24.36
C SER A 85 6.16 -15.86 23.01
N GLY A 86 7.33 -16.45 22.76
CA GLY A 86 8.02 -16.33 21.48
C GLY A 86 7.31 -17.12 20.38
N GLY A 87 7.29 -16.58 19.17
CA GLY A 87 6.69 -17.23 18.01
C GLY A 87 6.50 -16.28 16.83
N VAL A 88 5.91 -16.81 15.75
CA VAL A 88 5.51 -16.00 14.58
C VAL A 88 4.05 -15.61 14.76
N VAL A 89 3.80 -14.30 14.79
CA VAL A 89 2.44 -13.74 14.72
C VAL A 89 2.28 -13.11 13.34
N GLN A 90 1.25 -13.55 12.61
CA GLN A 90 0.91 -13.00 11.31
C GLN A 90 -0.31 -12.10 11.48
N MET A 91 -0.18 -10.83 11.08
CA MET A 91 -1.29 -9.88 10.99
C MET A 91 -1.57 -9.55 9.53
N GLY A 92 -2.84 -9.52 9.16
CA GLY A 92 -3.32 -9.39 7.80
C GLY A 92 -4.56 -8.51 7.69
N MET A 93 -5.38 -8.75 6.67
CA MET A 93 -6.60 -7.97 6.43
C MET A 93 -7.76 -8.39 7.35
N ALA A 94 -7.74 -9.60 7.89
CA ALA A 94 -8.80 -10.17 8.73
C ALA A 94 -8.79 -9.61 10.16
N ASP A 95 -7.62 -9.20 10.65
CA ASP A 95 -7.39 -8.62 11.97
C ASP A 95 -6.99 -7.14 11.91
N ASP A 96 -7.21 -6.51 10.75
CA ASP A 96 -6.88 -5.10 10.47
C ASP A 96 -5.39 -4.75 10.66
N GLY A 97 -4.50 -5.74 10.60
CA GLY A 97 -3.05 -5.53 10.59
C GLY A 97 -2.54 -4.79 9.35
N VAL A 98 -3.21 -4.97 8.22
CA VAL A 98 -2.99 -4.20 6.99
C VAL A 98 -4.31 -3.75 6.37
N GLY A 99 -4.27 -2.63 5.64
CA GLY A 99 -5.43 -2.04 4.99
C GLY A 99 -5.05 -0.97 3.99
N TYR A 100 -5.98 -0.06 3.70
CA TYR A 100 -5.72 1.09 2.84
C TYR A 100 -6.42 2.35 3.34
N SER A 101 -5.91 3.52 2.97
CA SER A 101 -6.54 4.81 3.31
C SER A 101 -7.60 5.22 2.28
N THR A 102 -8.73 5.74 2.76
CA THR A 102 -9.78 6.37 1.96
C THR A 102 -9.80 7.90 2.13
N ALA A 103 -8.74 8.50 2.64
CA ALA A 103 -8.69 9.93 2.96
C ALA A 103 -8.81 10.83 1.72
N ASN A 104 -8.36 10.37 0.55
CA ASN A 104 -8.43 11.16 -0.66
C ASN A 104 -9.82 11.12 -1.30
N PRO A 105 -10.53 12.27 -1.42
CA PRO A 105 -11.84 12.32 -2.07
C PRO A 105 -11.82 12.00 -3.57
N GLU A 106 -10.66 12.04 -4.23
CA GLU A 106 -10.49 11.59 -5.62
C GLU A 106 -10.54 10.05 -5.74
N LEU A 107 -10.47 9.31 -4.62
CA LEU A 107 -10.76 7.87 -4.59
C LEU A 107 -12.28 7.64 -4.57
N SER A 108 -12.84 7.33 -5.73
CA SER A 108 -14.30 7.20 -5.86
C SER A 108 -14.89 6.08 -5.01
N LYS A 109 -16.16 6.26 -4.59
CA LYS A 109 -16.94 5.24 -3.87
C LYS A 109 -16.98 3.89 -4.60
N ALA A 110 -17.10 3.91 -5.93
CA ALA A 110 -17.11 2.69 -6.73
C ALA A 110 -15.77 1.93 -6.66
N VAL A 111 -14.65 2.64 -6.59
CA VAL A 111 -13.33 2.02 -6.40
C VAL A 111 -13.21 1.45 -4.99
N ILE A 112 -13.65 2.19 -3.98
CA ILE A 112 -13.69 1.72 -2.58
C ILE A 112 -14.48 0.40 -2.47
N GLU A 113 -15.70 0.35 -3.03
CA GLU A 113 -16.54 -0.84 -3.02
C GLU A 113 -15.88 -2.04 -3.71
N GLN A 114 -15.16 -1.82 -4.82
CA GLN A 114 -14.43 -2.89 -5.51
C GLN A 114 -13.24 -3.39 -4.69
N VAL A 115 -12.48 -2.49 -4.06
CA VAL A 115 -11.36 -2.85 -3.18
C VAL A 115 -11.84 -3.61 -1.96
N ASP A 116 -12.93 -3.18 -1.33
CA ASP A 116 -13.54 -3.87 -0.19
C ASP A 116 -14.08 -5.25 -0.57
N SER A 117 -14.70 -5.38 -1.75
CA SER A 117 -15.10 -6.69 -2.27
C SER A 117 -13.90 -7.60 -2.51
N ALA A 118 -12.80 -7.09 -3.06
CA ALA A 118 -11.58 -7.87 -3.25
C ALA A 118 -10.95 -8.26 -1.90
N LYS A 119 -10.94 -7.36 -0.91
CA LYS A 119 -10.50 -7.65 0.47
C LYS A 119 -11.32 -8.80 1.06
N ALA A 120 -12.64 -8.77 0.93
CA ALA A 120 -13.51 -9.85 1.40
C ALA A 120 -13.23 -11.18 0.70
N ASP A 121 -13.00 -11.15 -0.62
CA ASP A 121 -12.64 -12.33 -1.42
C ASP A 121 -11.25 -12.89 -1.07
N ILE A 122 -10.31 -12.05 -0.63
CA ILE A 122 -9.02 -12.54 -0.12
C ILE A 122 -9.20 -13.19 1.26
N ILE A 123 -9.96 -12.55 2.16
CA ILE A 123 -10.20 -13.07 3.51
C ILE A 123 -10.96 -14.41 3.47
N ASN A 124 -11.93 -14.55 2.57
CA ASN A 124 -12.71 -15.78 2.42
C ASN A 124 -12.01 -16.89 1.62
N GLY A 125 -10.79 -16.62 1.11
CA GLY A 125 -9.97 -17.56 0.37
C GLY A 125 -10.35 -17.74 -1.11
N LYS A 126 -11.30 -16.97 -1.64
CA LYS A 126 -11.66 -16.98 -3.06
C LYS A 126 -10.57 -16.38 -3.95
N ILE A 127 -9.83 -15.39 -3.45
CA ILE A 127 -8.62 -14.86 -4.08
C ILE A 127 -7.41 -15.33 -3.28
N THR A 128 -6.52 -16.06 -3.95
CA THR A 128 -5.24 -16.50 -3.37
C THR A 128 -4.15 -15.47 -3.62
N ILE A 129 -3.48 -15.04 -2.55
CA ILE A 129 -2.28 -14.20 -2.63
C ILE A 129 -1.05 -15.09 -2.50
N TYR A 130 -0.16 -15.00 -3.48
CA TYR A 130 1.12 -15.70 -3.47
C TYR A 130 2.19 -14.82 -2.83
N LYS A 131 3.05 -15.41 -2.01
CA LYS A 131 4.08 -14.65 -1.28
C LYS A 131 5.23 -14.26 -2.18
N THR A 132 5.52 -15.11 -3.17
CA THR A 132 6.61 -14.94 -4.12
C THR A 132 6.12 -15.04 -5.55
N TYR A 133 6.86 -14.43 -6.47
CA TYR A 133 6.63 -14.54 -7.89
C TYR A 133 6.82 -15.98 -8.36
N ARG A 134 7.80 -16.72 -7.84
CA ARG A 134 7.96 -18.16 -8.14
C ARG A 134 6.76 -18.99 -7.74
N GLU A 135 6.17 -18.74 -6.57
CA GLU A 135 4.92 -19.42 -6.17
C GLU A 135 3.78 -19.09 -7.16
N ALA A 136 3.62 -17.82 -7.52
CA ALA A 136 2.60 -17.39 -8.48
C ALA A 136 2.81 -18.03 -9.88
N LEU A 137 4.06 -18.14 -10.34
CA LEU A 137 4.42 -18.80 -11.58
C LEU A 137 4.11 -20.29 -11.55
N ALA A 138 4.51 -20.99 -10.48
CA ALA A 138 4.25 -22.41 -10.32
C ALA A 138 2.73 -22.73 -10.30
N ALA A 139 1.93 -21.80 -9.79
CA ALA A 139 0.48 -21.90 -9.77
C ALA A 139 -0.20 -21.41 -11.07
N GLY A 140 0.55 -20.95 -12.08
CA GLY A 140 0.00 -20.38 -13.31
C GLY A 140 -0.77 -19.06 -13.12
N ALA A 141 -0.60 -18.39 -11.97
CA ALA A 141 -1.28 -17.16 -11.61
C ALA A 141 -0.49 -15.90 -11.97
N ALA A 142 0.80 -16.04 -12.31
CA ALA A 142 1.66 -14.93 -12.72
C ALA A 142 1.23 -14.32 -14.07
N PRO A 143 1.11 -12.98 -14.18
CA PRO A 143 0.86 -12.30 -15.44
C PRO A 143 1.95 -12.58 -16.49
N ARG A 144 1.56 -12.73 -17.75
CA ARG A 144 2.51 -12.86 -18.87
C ARG A 144 3.34 -11.58 -19.02
N GLY A 145 4.65 -11.74 -19.21
CA GLY A 145 5.58 -10.63 -19.43
C GLY A 145 6.01 -9.88 -18.17
N LEU A 146 5.65 -10.38 -16.98
CA LEU A 146 6.15 -9.83 -15.72
C LEU A 146 7.62 -10.23 -15.55
N ALA A 147 8.52 -9.25 -15.42
CA ALA A 147 9.94 -9.45 -15.13
C ALA A 147 10.23 -9.22 -13.64
N ALA A 148 9.40 -9.79 -12.76
CA ALA A 148 9.64 -9.75 -11.33
C ALA A 148 10.77 -10.73 -10.97
N LEU A 149 11.60 -10.31 -10.01
CA LEU A 149 12.58 -11.17 -9.37
C LEU A 149 12.07 -11.46 -7.97
N ASP A 150 12.14 -12.73 -7.56
CA ASP A 150 12.17 -13.02 -6.13
C ASP A 150 13.54 -12.61 -5.60
N ASP A 151 13.57 -11.91 -4.48
CA ASP A 151 14.78 -11.61 -3.73
C ASP A 151 15.40 -12.85 -3.07
#